data_AF-A0A454XMG7-F1
#
_entry.id   AF-A0A454XMG7-F1
#
_cell.length_a   1.000
_cell.length_b   1.000
_cell.length_c   1.000
_cell.angle_alpha   90.00
_cell.angle_beta   90.00
_cell.angle_gamma   90.00
#
_symmetry.space_group_name_H-M   'P 1'
#
loop_
_entity.id
_entity.type
_entity.pdbx_description
1 polymer ?
#
loop_
_entity_poly.entity_id
_entity_poly.type
_entity_poly.pdbx_seq_one_letter_code
_entity_poly.pdbx_strand_id
1 'polypeptide(L)'
;MEVSHHPYVPFDGSRVDVLGPPVWNWHGVLDMMACKAILVKRGKLNLAKFAGLGAFKDAPMRRHLLPVVRGMMMEVELRLDDRMRKEIGGWVKPVWVAECLHMIGYYILARWLGAEENDVFWIHGANAHLHPIGFANNNETAGYHLAPPEHVFSRHYGVEWMEDVMKSTIMRLTLSSRFDQRASEICWNKFKVFDRVEIPHDDETAVLMPAIVTKVVGRRVLLEYSVADIDKDKLLEKGNMWKDMNDDLIYPVGFAATLGLPMCANKKYIAHVGPIGKALREGIRHVPYGPNDVRQETIDQGKEGIKHLDSFGWKEGMVCEMMDILDKCQSALKAARVIKVLPRGFLQIGPEGEDITTDSLYLHQTSPLLFPCGFAEEHDIKLMGPTDGKEEEEEEGKEKDKFDWDDYLDDHPAYEMAPDHFFCQTIESDVPFKVDDRLEVIDQVEKLLCPGTVKAIKGRLILVAFDGWNKNDEKNENEREDYDHLYDFRSNNLFPCGWAEMMGHPLQKPMKNEERETELYAIEVSDEDEYESSSDVDIATGMGNMELQEDDESEEESESSSEDESPQSPDRVETSDDDDIIFLN
;
A
#
# COMPACT_ATOMS: atom_id res chain seq x y z
N MET A 1 1.95 28.65 31.68
CA MET A 1 3.13 27.77 31.48
C MET A 1 2.91 26.54 32.32
N GLU A 2 2.10 25.62 31.80
CA GLU A 2 1.92 24.26 32.31
C GLU A 2 1.95 23.37 31.07
N VAL A 3 2.89 22.44 31.05
CA VAL A 3 3.18 21.55 29.93
C VAL A 3 2.10 20.47 29.94
N SER A 4 1.23 20.52 28.95
CA SER A 4 0.13 19.59 28.71
C SER A 4 0.63 18.15 28.59
N HIS A 5 0.02 17.26 29.36
CA HIS A 5 0.16 15.81 29.24
C HIS A 5 -0.23 15.34 27.84
N HIS A 6 0.70 14.69 27.16
CA HIS A 6 0.51 13.98 25.90
C HIS A 6 -0.29 12.68 26.16
N PRO A 7 -1.36 12.38 25.41
CA PRO A 7 -2.01 11.08 25.46
C PRO A 7 -1.33 10.16 24.43
N TYR A 8 -0.70 9.08 24.87
CA TYR A 8 -0.43 7.95 23.98
C TYR A 8 -0.61 6.64 24.75
N VAL A 9 -1.54 5.82 24.24
CA VAL A 9 -2.08 4.59 24.83
C VAL A 9 -1.42 3.41 24.09
N PRO A 10 -0.95 2.38 24.80
CA PRO A 10 -0.43 1.16 24.18
C PRO A 10 -1.57 0.36 23.54
N PHE A 11 -1.28 -0.31 22.42
CA PHE A 11 -2.21 -1.24 21.77
C PHE A 11 -2.34 -2.52 22.60
N ASP A 12 -3.16 -2.46 23.66
CA ASP A 12 -3.95 -3.61 24.07
C ASP A 12 -5.22 -3.61 23.20
N GLY A 13 -5.73 -4.79 22.87
CA GLY A 13 -6.93 -4.95 22.03
C GLY A 13 -8.23 -4.47 22.68
N SER A 14 -8.22 -3.44 23.53
CA SER A 14 -9.42 -2.85 24.11
C SER A 14 -9.47 -1.32 23.93
N ARG A 15 -10.35 -0.93 23.01
CA ARG A 15 -10.97 0.41 22.85
C ARG A 15 -10.07 1.55 22.34
N VAL A 16 -9.93 1.58 21.01
CA VAL A 16 -10.13 2.81 20.24
C VAL A 16 -11.54 2.74 19.64
N ASP A 17 -12.54 3.32 20.31
CA ASP A 17 -13.87 3.51 19.71
C ASP A 17 -13.77 4.65 18.69
N VAL A 18 -13.33 4.35 17.46
CA VAL A 18 -13.56 5.24 16.31
C VAL A 18 -13.94 4.48 15.03
N LEU A 19 -13.47 3.24 14.86
CA LEU A 19 -14.02 2.18 14.00
C LEU A 19 -13.64 0.88 14.73
N GLY A 20 -14.44 -0.18 14.71
CA GLY A 20 -14.20 -1.40 15.51
C GLY A 20 -12.79 -1.99 15.37
N PRO A 21 -12.38 -2.96 16.23
CA PRO A 21 -11.09 -3.64 16.09
C PRO A 21 -10.89 -4.10 14.64
N PRO A 22 -9.65 -4.08 14.10
CA PRO A 22 -9.40 -4.47 12.73
C PRO A 22 -10.03 -5.83 12.47
N VAL A 23 -10.86 -5.91 11.42
CA VAL A 23 -11.59 -7.13 11.06
C VAL A 23 -10.59 -8.27 10.77
N TRP A 24 -9.38 -7.93 10.33
CA TRP A 24 -8.28 -8.85 10.05
C TRP A 24 -6.90 -8.15 10.14
N ASN A 25 -5.82 -8.93 10.36
CA ASN A 25 -4.43 -8.46 10.30
C ASN A 25 -3.49 -9.55 9.74
N TRP A 26 -2.25 -9.17 9.42
CA TRP A 26 -1.27 -10.06 8.80
C TRP A 26 -0.64 -11.09 9.75
N HIS A 27 -0.81 -11.00 11.07
CA HIS A 27 -0.07 -11.83 12.04
C HIS A 27 -0.22 -13.32 11.78
N GLY A 28 -1.44 -13.83 11.52
CA GLY A 28 -1.63 -15.25 11.25
C GLY A 28 -0.92 -15.74 9.98
N VAL A 29 -0.80 -14.89 8.96
CA VAL A 29 -0.06 -15.18 7.71
C VAL A 29 1.44 -15.18 7.99
N LEU A 30 1.93 -14.18 8.73
CA LEU A 30 3.33 -14.01 9.10
C LEU A 30 3.83 -15.14 10.02
N ASP A 31 3.01 -15.57 10.98
CA ASP A 31 3.33 -16.67 11.89
C ASP A 31 3.45 -18.00 11.14
N MET A 32 2.49 -18.30 10.25
CA MET A 32 2.57 -19.49 9.38
C MET A 32 3.87 -19.48 8.55
N MET A 33 4.26 -18.31 8.03
CA MET A 33 5.48 -18.17 7.24
C MET A 33 6.75 -18.34 8.06
N ALA A 34 6.82 -17.77 9.27
CA ALA A 34 7.93 -17.98 10.19
C ALA A 34 8.09 -19.47 10.52
N CYS A 35 6.98 -20.17 10.83
CA CYS A 35 6.98 -21.61 11.08
C CYS A 35 7.49 -22.41 9.87
N LYS A 36 7.03 -22.10 8.65
CA LYS A 36 7.51 -22.77 7.43
C LYS A 36 9.00 -22.51 7.17
N ALA A 37 9.47 -21.28 7.39
CA ALA A 37 10.87 -20.91 7.20
C ALA A 37 11.80 -21.63 8.19
N ILE A 38 11.35 -21.84 9.44
CA ILE A 38 12.06 -22.62 10.46
C ILE A 38 12.20 -24.10 10.07
N LEU A 39 11.18 -24.68 9.43
CA LEU A 39 11.15 -26.10 9.07
C LEU A 39 12.05 -26.45 7.87
N VAL A 40 12.38 -25.47 7.00
CA VAL A 40 13.25 -25.69 5.83
C VAL A 40 14.72 -25.46 6.20
N LYS A 41 15.39 -26.56 6.58
CA LYS A 41 16.84 -26.61 6.82
C LYS A 41 17.65 -25.94 5.69
N ARG A 42 18.65 -25.14 6.09
CA ARG A 42 19.74 -24.52 5.29
C ARG A 42 19.41 -23.23 4.52
N GLY A 43 18.95 -22.21 5.23
CA GLY A 43 19.47 -20.85 5.01
C GLY A 43 18.75 -19.96 3.99
N LYS A 44 17.62 -20.36 3.42
CA LYS A 44 16.75 -19.47 2.64
C LYS A 44 15.36 -19.42 3.25
N LEU A 45 15.05 -18.32 3.93
CA LEU A 45 13.68 -17.94 4.27
C LEU A 45 12.89 -17.79 2.96
N ASN A 46 12.12 -18.81 2.60
CA ASN A 46 11.19 -18.75 1.47
C ASN A 46 9.86 -18.13 1.96
N LEU A 47 9.93 -16.85 2.30
CA LEU A 47 8.76 -16.05 2.65
C LEU A 47 8.02 -15.70 1.36
N ALA A 48 6.68 -15.60 1.39
CA ALA A 48 5.92 -15.18 0.21
C ALA A 48 6.46 -13.84 -0.32
N LYS A 49 6.25 -13.56 -1.61
CA LYS A 49 6.66 -12.30 -2.20
C LYS A 49 5.78 -11.19 -1.61
N PHE A 50 6.39 -10.26 -0.89
CA PHE A 50 5.73 -9.05 -0.40
C PHE A 50 6.42 -7.87 -1.02
N ALA A 51 5.64 -6.86 -1.38
CA ALA A 51 6.19 -5.60 -1.85
C ALA A 51 7.08 -5.00 -0.75
N GLY A 52 8.35 -4.77 -1.07
CA GLY A 52 9.29 -4.13 -0.16
C GLY A 52 8.90 -2.67 0.09
N LEU A 53 9.21 -2.14 1.28
CA LEU A 53 8.92 -0.75 1.65
C LEU A 53 9.47 0.28 0.64
N GLY A 54 10.56 -0.06 -0.04
CA GLY A 54 11.18 0.77 -1.08
C GLY A 54 10.26 1.07 -2.27
N ALA A 55 9.30 0.18 -2.56
CA ALA A 55 8.35 0.31 -3.67
C ALA A 55 7.34 1.45 -3.49
N PHE A 56 7.11 1.88 -2.24
CA PHE A 56 6.10 2.85 -1.89
C PHE A 56 6.74 4.20 -1.58
N LYS A 57 6.91 5.06 -2.58
CA LYS A 57 7.62 6.35 -2.47
C LYS A 57 7.19 7.18 -1.26
N ASP A 58 5.89 7.20 -1.02
CA ASP A 58 5.21 8.08 -0.07
C ASP A 58 4.85 7.41 1.27
N ALA A 59 5.32 6.18 1.49
CA ALA A 59 5.07 5.42 2.69
C ALA A 59 5.67 6.10 3.94
N PRO A 60 4.88 6.30 5.03
CA PRO A 60 5.41 6.82 6.29
C PRO A 60 6.58 5.98 6.79
N MET A 61 7.54 6.61 7.48
CA MET A 61 8.73 5.94 8.04
C MET A 61 9.66 5.28 7.02
N ARG A 62 9.43 5.41 5.71
CA ARG A 62 10.28 4.83 4.67
C ARG A 62 11.76 5.18 4.89
N ARG A 63 12.07 6.44 5.20
CA ARG A 63 13.45 6.89 5.44
C ARG A 63 14.14 6.19 6.63
N HIS A 64 13.36 5.73 7.60
CA HIS A 64 13.86 5.11 8.82
C HIS A 64 13.99 3.59 8.71
N LEU A 65 13.12 2.96 7.93
CA LEU A 65 13.06 1.50 7.80
C LEU A 65 13.74 0.98 6.54
N LEU A 66 13.92 1.79 5.49
CA LEU A 66 14.62 1.36 4.28
C LEU A 66 16.09 0.94 4.55
N PRO A 67 16.84 1.56 5.49
CA PRO A 67 18.18 1.09 5.85
C PRO A 67 18.20 -0.21 6.68
N VAL A 68 17.06 -0.71 7.14
CA VAL A 68 17.00 -1.92 7.96
C VAL A 68 17.33 -3.13 7.10
N VAL A 69 18.39 -3.83 7.47
CA VAL A 69 18.91 -4.99 6.75
C VAL A 69 19.05 -6.20 7.68
N ARG A 70 19.09 -7.38 7.07
CA ARG A 70 19.40 -8.62 7.79
C ARG A 70 20.71 -8.48 8.56
N GLY A 71 20.69 -8.87 9.81
CA GLY A 71 21.81 -8.80 10.73
C GLY A 71 21.96 -7.46 11.46
N MET A 72 21.06 -6.49 11.24
CA MET A 72 21.04 -5.27 12.05
C MET A 72 20.58 -5.61 13.49
N MET A 73 21.21 -4.98 14.49
CA MET A 73 20.89 -5.15 15.90
C MET A 73 19.98 -4.04 16.41
N MET A 74 19.02 -4.38 17.26
CA MET A 74 18.05 -3.45 17.83
C MET A 74 17.77 -3.78 19.29
N GLU A 75 17.38 -2.78 20.06
CA GLU A 75 16.88 -2.94 21.42
C GLU A 75 15.35 -2.99 21.40
N VAL A 76 14.77 -3.97 22.08
CA VAL A 76 13.32 -4.19 22.13
C VAL A 76 12.89 -4.33 23.58
N GLU A 77 11.93 -3.50 24.02
CA GLU A 77 11.32 -3.62 25.35
C GLU A 77 10.56 -4.94 25.47
N LEU A 78 10.80 -5.67 26.56
CA LEU A 78 10.09 -6.92 26.83
C LEU A 78 8.67 -6.61 27.30
N ARG A 79 7.70 -7.32 26.72
CA ARG A 79 6.33 -7.28 27.22
C ARG A 79 6.24 -8.10 28.51
N LEU A 80 5.91 -7.42 29.59
CA LEU A 80 5.65 -8.02 30.89
C LEU A 80 4.16 -8.00 31.18
N ASP A 81 3.65 -9.07 31.78
CA ASP A 81 2.32 -9.04 32.36
C ASP A 81 2.26 -8.15 33.61
N ASP A 82 1.05 -7.83 34.06
CA ASP A 82 0.83 -6.96 35.22
C ASP A 82 1.45 -7.50 36.52
N ARG A 83 1.60 -8.83 36.63
CA ARG A 83 2.17 -9.47 37.80
C ARG A 83 3.68 -9.26 37.83
N MET A 84 4.37 -9.61 36.75
CA MET A 84 5.82 -9.41 36.59
C MET A 84 6.17 -7.94 36.73
N ARG A 85 5.38 -7.05 36.11
CA ARG A 85 5.56 -5.59 36.22
C ARG A 85 5.50 -5.13 37.69
N LYS A 86 4.59 -5.66 38.51
CA LYS A 86 4.53 -5.36 39.95
C LYS A 86 5.72 -5.94 40.72
N GLU A 87 6.13 -7.17 40.40
CA GLU A 87 7.25 -7.86 41.06
C GLU A 87 8.58 -7.10 40.86
N ILE A 88 8.80 -6.48 39.69
CA ILE A 88 10.00 -5.68 39.41
C ILE A 88 9.87 -4.19 39.75
N GLY A 89 8.82 -3.80 40.49
CA GLY A 89 8.65 -2.44 41.00
C GLY A 89 7.98 -1.45 40.06
N GLY A 90 7.38 -1.91 38.95
CA GLY A 90 6.49 -1.15 38.04
C GLY A 90 7.13 -0.05 37.20
N TRP A 91 8.23 0.50 37.68
CA TRP A 91 9.06 1.52 37.05
C TRP A 91 10.11 0.93 36.11
N VAL A 92 10.59 -0.29 36.40
CA VAL A 92 11.59 -0.99 35.60
C VAL A 92 10.99 -1.42 34.27
N LYS A 93 11.69 -1.11 33.18
CA LYS A 93 11.36 -1.46 31.81
C LYS A 93 12.50 -2.30 31.24
N PRO A 94 12.38 -3.64 31.26
CA PRO A 94 13.41 -4.49 30.72
C PRO A 94 13.45 -4.39 29.19
N VAL A 95 14.64 -4.30 28.66
CA VAL A 95 14.93 -4.20 27.23
C VAL A 95 15.95 -5.28 26.89
N TRP A 96 15.82 -5.94 25.75
CA TRP A 96 16.84 -6.87 25.27
C TRP A 96 17.21 -6.63 23.82
N VAL A 97 18.38 -7.15 23.44
CA VAL A 97 18.89 -7.04 22.08
C VAL A 97 18.27 -8.12 21.20
N ALA A 98 17.84 -7.74 20.01
CA ALA A 98 17.38 -8.62 18.96
C ALA A 98 18.12 -8.37 17.64
N GLU A 99 18.28 -9.42 16.85
CA GLU A 99 18.83 -9.40 15.50
C GLU A 99 17.69 -9.39 14.47
N CYS A 100 17.75 -8.47 13.51
CA CYS A 100 16.87 -8.46 12.34
C CYS A 100 17.20 -9.64 11.42
N LEU A 101 16.25 -10.55 11.22
CA LEU A 101 16.39 -11.67 10.28
C LEU A 101 15.83 -11.33 8.91
N HIS A 102 14.71 -10.61 8.85
CA HIS A 102 14.03 -10.23 7.62
C HIS A 102 13.06 -9.07 7.86
N MET A 103 12.62 -8.40 6.79
CA MET A 103 11.60 -7.35 6.85
C MET A 103 10.56 -7.53 5.74
N ILE A 104 9.28 -7.45 6.10
CA ILE A 104 8.12 -7.53 5.20
C ILE A 104 7.26 -6.30 5.44
N GLY A 105 7.17 -5.40 4.46
CA GLY A 105 6.48 -4.13 4.64
C GLY A 105 7.00 -3.38 5.88
N TYR A 106 6.15 -3.24 6.89
CA TYR A 106 6.50 -2.68 8.20
C TYR A 106 6.86 -3.71 9.27
N TYR A 107 6.72 -5.01 9.02
CA TYR A 107 7.02 -6.05 9.98
C TYR A 107 8.48 -6.51 9.88
N ILE A 108 9.14 -6.58 11.03
CA ILE A 108 10.50 -7.07 11.18
C ILE A 108 10.44 -8.44 11.83
N LEU A 109 10.99 -9.46 11.17
CA LEU A 109 11.25 -10.75 11.79
C LEU A 109 12.55 -10.61 12.57
N ALA A 110 12.46 -10.76 13.88
CA ALA A 110 13.58 -10.60 14.78
C ALA A 110 13.81 -11.87 15.61
N ARG A 111 15.02 -11.99 16.16
CA ARG A 111 15.40 -13.06 17.09
C ARG A 111 16.18 -12.47 18.24
N TRP A 112 15.85 -12.88 19.46
CA TRP A 112 16.58 -12.45 20.65
C TRP A 112 18.04 -12.86 20.58
N LEU A 113 18.92 -11.97 21.00
CA LEU A 113 20.33 -12.27 21.07
C LEU A 113 20.58 -13.36 22.11
N GLY A 114 21.24 -14.45 21.68
CA GLY A 114 21.51 -15.62 22.52
C GLY A 114 20.38 -16.66 22.56
N ALA A 115 19.31 -16.48 21.79
CA ALA A 115 18.25 -17.47 21.63
C ALA A 115 18.57 -18.52 20.55
N GLU A 116 17.79 -19.60 20.53
CA GLU A 116 17.91 -20.67 19.53
C GLU A 116 17.48 -20.19 18.13
N GLU A 117 17.87 -20.94 17.09
CA GLU A 117 17.58 -20.54 15.71
C GLU A 117 16.09 -20.35 15.41
N ASN A 118 15.23 -21.12 16.09
CA ASN A 118 13.79 -21.16 15.87
C ASN A 118 13.02 -20.17 16.76
N ASP A 119 13.71 -19.47 17.65
CA ASP A 119 13.11 -18.55 18.61
C ASP A 119 13.02 -17.14 18.01
N VAL A 120 12.08 -17.02 17.07
CA VAL A 120 11.86 -15.80 16.28
C VAL A 120 10.51 -15.18 16.62
N PHE A 121 10.40 -13.88 16.43
CA PHE A 121 9.17 -13.13 16.64
C PHE A 121 9.04 -12.01 15.62
N TRP A 122 7.80 -11.61 15.34
CA TRP A 122 7.50 -10.44 14.54
C TRP A 122 7.36 -9.20 15.42
N ILE A 123 7.93 -8.08 14.98
CA ILE A 123 7.71 -6.76 15.57
C ILE A 123 7.41 -5.74 14.48
N HIS A 124 6.41 -4.91 14.69
CA HIS A 124 6.10 -3.82 13.78
C HIS A 124 7.15 -2.69 13.90
N GLY A 125 7.65 -2.15 12.80
CA GLY A 125 8.69 -1.11 12.80
C GLY A 125 8.24 0.20 13.44
N ALA A 126 6.95 0.50 13.41
CA ALA A 126 6.35 1.64 14.13
C ALA A 126 6.17 1.40 15.64
N ASN A 127 6.49 0.20 16.15
CA ASN A 127 6.31 -0.12 17.57
C ASN A 127 7.16 0.83 18.44
N ALA A 128 6.53 1.42 19.45
CA ALA A 128 7.18 2.36 20.37
C ALA A 128 8.28 1.71 21.22
N HIS A 129 8.25 0.39 21.34
CA HIS A 129 9.21 -0.43 22.11
C HIS A 129 10.47 -0.80 21.33
N LEU A 130 10.60 -0.37 20.07
CA LEU A 130 11.73 -0.65 19.20
C LEU A 130 12.70 0.53 19.19
N HIS A 131 13.98 0.26 19.48
CA HIS A 131 15.00 1.27 19.70
C HIS A 131 16.36 0.91 19.07
N PRO A 132 17.22 1.90 18.77
CA PRO A 132 18.61 1.65 18.43
C PRO A 132 19.40 1.09 19.63
N ILE A 133 20.49 0.38 19.35
CA ILE A 133 21.44 -0.08 20.36
C ILE A 133 22.00 1.13 21.14
N GLY A 134 22.05 1.00 22.47
CA GLY A 134 22.46 2.05 23.41
C GLY A 134 21.29 2.82 24.02
N PHE A 135 20.05 2.58 23.60
CA PHE A 135 18.87 3.27 24.14
C PHE A 135 18.68 3.04 25.63
N ALA A 136 18.75 1.80 26.11
CA ALA A 136 18.57 1.45 27.51
C ALA A 136 19.62 2.15 28.38
N ASN A 137 20.89 2.13 27.96
CA ASN A 137 21.97 2.81 28.67
C ASN A 137 21.76 4.33 28.74
N ASN A 138 21.29 4.96 27.66
CA ASN A 138 21.02 6.39 27.62
C ASN A 138 19.76 6.79 28.42
N ASN A 139 18.88 5.83 28.74
CA ASN A 139 17.61 6.07 29.42
C ASN A 139 17.48 5.30 30.74
N GLU A 140 18.60 4.93 31.37
CA GLU A 140 18.62 4.18 32.63
C GLU A 140 17.86 4.92 33.74
N THR A 141 18.03 6.25 33.82
CA THR A 141 17.32 7.09 34.79
C THR A 141 15.82 7.17 34.55
N ALA A 142 15.32 6.71 33.39
CA ALA A 142 13.91 6.59 33.05
C ALA A 142 13.38 5.14 33.25
N GLY A 143 14.20 4.26 33.84
CA GLY A 143 13.85 2.89 34.22
C GLY A 143 14.16 1.83 33.17
N TYR A 144 14.81 2.17 32.06
CA TYR A 144 15.16 1.19 31.03
C TYR A 144 16.45 0.44 31.38
N HIS A 145 16.39 -0.89 31.40
CA HIS A 145 17.54 -1.72 31.77
C HIS A 145 17.66 -2.93 30.85
N LEU A 146 18.90 -3.31 30.51
CA LEU A 146 19.15 -4.52 29.74
C LEU A 146 18.81 -5.76 30.58
N ALA A 147 17.88 -6.58 30.09
CA ALA A 147 17.51 -7.83 30.71
C ALA A 147 16.99 -8.82 29.65
N PRO A 148 17.56 -10.04 29.54
CA PRO A 148 17.11 -11.04 28.58
C PRO A 148 15.71 -11.59 28.91
N PRO A 149 14.96 -12.07 27.91
CA PRO A 149 13.76 -12.85 28.15
C PRO A 149 14.05 -14.09 29.01
N GLU A 150 13.09 -14.51 29.83
CA GLU A 150 13.25 -15.62 30.77
C GLU A 150 13.67 -16.94 30.09
N HIS A 151 13.09 -17.26 28.93
CA HIS A 151 13.42 -18.47 28.18
C HIS A 151 14.84 -18.45 27.59
N VAL A 152 15.40 -17.26 27.33
CA VAL A 152 16.81 -17.10 26.95
C VAL A 152 17.67 -17.26 28.19
N PHE A 153 17.38 -16.49 29.24
CA PHE A 153 18.19 -16.46 30.46
C PHE A 153 18.29 -17.81 31.16
N SER A 154 17.17 -18.53 31.31
CA SER A 154 17.10 -19.81 32.02
C SER A 154 17.97 -20.92 31.42
N ARG A 155 18.43 -20.75 30.18
CA ARG A 155 19.30 -21.70 29.48
C ARG A 155 20.79 -21.42 29.67
N HIS A 156 21.14 -20.31 30.32
CA HIS A 156 22.52 -19.86 30.47
C HIS A 156 22.90 -19.69 31.94
N TYR A 157 24.13 -20.08 32.28
CA TYR A 157 24.61 -20.06 33.66
C TYR A 157 25.47 -18.81 33.94
N GLY A 158 24.84 -17.73 34.42
CA GLY A 158 25.55 -16.60 35.03
C GLY A 158 25.72 -15.34 34.16
N VAL A 159 26.23 -14.28 34.79
CA VAL A 159 26.36 -12.92 34.21
C VAL A 159 27.45 -12.85 33.12
N GLU A 160 28.47 -13.71 33.18
CA GLU A 160 29.57 -13.76 32.20
C GLU A 160 29.05 -14.06 30.78
N TRP A 161 28.04 -14.92 30.66
CA TRP A 161 27.39 -15.21 29.38
C TRP A 161 26.79 -13.95 28.74
N MET A 162 26.18 -13.08 29.55
CA MET A 162 25.56 -11.85 29.08
C MET A 162 26.61 -10.91 28.49
N GLU A 163 27.76 -10.77 29.15
CA GLU A 163 28.88 -9.99 28.60
C GLU A 163 29.39 -10.56 27.28
N ASP A 164 29.56 -11.88 27.20
CA ASP A 164 30.06 -12.55 26.00
C ASP A 164 29.09 -12.44 24.82
N VAL A 165 27.78 -12.59 25.08
CA VAL A 165 26.76 -12.42 24.06
C VAL A 165 26.66 -10.97 23.61
N MET A 166 26.74 -10.00 24.52
CA MET A 166 26.75 -8.59 24.15
C MET A 166 27.97 -8.19 23.30
N LYS A 167 29.14 -8.83 23.49
CA LYS A 167 30.31 -8.61 22.60
C LYS A 167 30.00 -8.94 21.13
N SER A 168 29.04 -9.82 20.84
CA SER A 168 28.65 -10.12 19.45
C SER A 168 27.93 -8.97 18.74
N THR A 169 27.54 -7.91 19.46
CA THR A 169 26.93 -6.70 18.90
C THR A 169 27.97 -5.69 18.38
N ILE A 170 29.23 -5.84 18.80
CA ILE A 170 30.33 -4.93 18.43
C ILE A 170 30.46 -4.88 16.90
N MET A 171 30.64 -3.68 16.35
CA MET A 171 30.77 -3.42 14.91
C MET A 171 29.56 -3.83 14.05
N ARG A 172 28.42 -4.17 14.64
CA ARG A 172 27.19 -4.43 13.88
C ARG A 172 26.36 -3.15 13.69
N LEU A 173 25.62 -3.11 12.58
CA LEU A 173 24.71 -2.01 12.28
C LEU A 173 23.54 -1.97 13.28
N THR A 174 23.02 -0.77 13.54
CA THR A 174 21.81 -0.57 14.33
C THR A 174 20.91 0.50 13.70
N LEU A 175 19.72 0.72 14.26
CA LEU A 175 18.79 1.76 13.83
C LEU A 175 19.41 3.15 14.00
N SER A 176 18.94 4.11 13.21
CA SER A 176 19.39 5.50 13.32
C SER A 176 19.12 6.06 14.72
N SER A 177 20.00 6.91 15.24
CA SER A 177 19.76 7.67 16.48
C SER A 177 18.53 8.59 16.39
N ARG A 178 18.07 8.91 15.18
CA ARG A 178 16.85 9.67 14.92
C ARG A 178 15.61 8.79 14.74
N PHE A 179 15.70 7.48 14.98
CA PHE A 179 14.59 6.54 14.77
C PHE A 179 13.33 6.94 15.54
N ASP A 180 13.44 7.57 16.71
CA ASP A 180 12.29 8.06 17.48
C ASP A 180 11.57 9.27 16.85
N GLN A 181 12.17 9.94 15.87
CA GLN A 181 11.49 11.00 15.10
C GLN A 181 10.41 10.44 14.17
N ARG A 182 10.37 9.11 13.96
CA ARG A 182 9.39 8.40 13.14
C ARG A 182 7.93 8.74 13.46
N ALA A 183 7.61 9.00 14.73
CA ALA A 183 6.26 9.31 15.18
C ALA A 183 5.69 10.58 14.49
N SER A 184 6.56 11.55 14.19
CA SER A 184 6.14 12.78 13.50
C SER A 184 5.74 12.52 12.04
N GLU A 185 6.30 11.50 11.40
CA GLU A 185 5.99 11.13 10.01
C GLU A 185 4.68 10.37 9.88
N ILE A 186 4.37 9.52 10.86
CA ILE A 186 3.12 8.75 10.90
C ILE A 186 1.91 9.70 10.98
N CYS A 187 2.05 10.79 11.74
CA CYS A 187 0.97 11.73 12.01
C CYS A 187 0.93 12.94 11.08
N TRP A 188 1.84 13.04 10.10
CA TRP A 188 1.92 14.22 9.25
C TRP A 188 0.84 14.22 8.17
N ASN A 189 0.12 15.35 8.07
CA ASN A 189 -0.78 15.67 6.98
C ASN A 189 -0.75 17.19 6.73
N LYS A 190 -0.89 17.61 5.48
CA LYS A 190 -0.97 19.03 5.11
C LYS A 190 -2.34 19.66 5.38
N PHE A 191 -3.38 18.83 5.54
CA PHE A 191 -4.73 19.23 5.90
C PHE A 191 -5.00 19.07 7.40
N LYS A 192 -5.95 19.87 7.88
CA LYS A 192 -6.48 19.82 9.24
C LYS A 192 -7.97 19.55 9.20
N VAL A 193 -8.49 18.99 10.30
CA VAL A 193 -9.94 18.86 10.48
C VAL A 193 -10.58 20.25 10.38
N PHE A 194 -11.70 20.32 9.67
CA PHE A 194 -12.45 21.50 9.26
C PHE A 194 -11.87 22.32 8.11
N ASP A 195 -10.72 21.95 7.55
CA ASP A 195 -10.24 22.54 6.30
C ASP A 195 -11.28 22.34 5.20
N ARG A 196 -11.51 23.39 4.42
CA ARG A 196 -12.44 23.43 3.31
C ARG A 196 -11.69 23.29 2.00
N VAL A 197 -12.18 22.43 1.12
CA VAL A 197 -11.66 22.16 -0.23
C VAL A 197 -12.80 22.16 -1.25
N GLU A 198 -12.47 22.12 -2.54
CA GLU A 198 -13.41 21.86 -3.62
C GLU A 198 -13.10 20.49 -4.24
N ILE A 199 -14.12 19.68 -4.53
CA ILE A 199 -14.00 18.33 -5.11
C ILE A 199 -15.07 18.12 -6.19
N PRO A 200 -14.91 17.16 -7.11
CA PRO A 200 -15.95 16.79 -8.08
C PRO A 200 -17.24 16.34 -7.40
N HIS A 201 -18.37 16.60 -8.02
CA HIS A 201 -19.67 16.02 -7.68
C HIS A 201 -19.67 14.53 -8.06
N ASP A 202 -20.31 13.67 -7.26
CA ASP A 202 -20.29 12.22 -7.49
C ASP A 202 -20.98 11.81 -8.82
N ASP A 203 -22.13 12.42 -9.13
CA ASP A 203 -22.89 12.11 -10.35
C ASP A 203 -22.52 12.96 -11.59
N GLU A 204 -21.91 14.14 -11.41
CA GLU A 204 -21.61 15.09 -12.49
C GLU A 204 -20.18 15.61 -12.27
N THR A 205 -19.18 14.80 -12.58
CA THR A 205 -17.78 15.03 -12.18
C THR A 205 -17.18 16.33 -12.72
N ALA A 206 -17.76 16.89 -13.80
CA ALA A 206 -17.43 18.21 -14.33
C ALA A 206 -17.87 19.39 -13.44
N VAL A 207 -18.75 19.15 -12.47
CA VAL A 207 -19.24 20.14 -11.51
C VAL A 207 -18.51 20.00 -10.18
N LEU A 208 -17.98 21.10 -9.65
CA LEU A 208 -17.31 21.09 -8.34
C LEU A 208 -18.28 21.38 -7.18
N MET A 209 -17.96 20.88 -6.00
CA MET A 209 -18.69 21.10 -4.75
C MET A 209 -17.74 21.42 -3.60
N PRO A 210 -18.14 22.28 -2.65
CA PRO A 210 -17.36 22.51 -1.44
C PRO A 210 -17.47 21.30 -0.50
N ALA A 211 -16.33 20.84 0.01
CA ALA A 211 -16.22 19.78 0.99
C ALA A 211 -15.36 20.20 2.19
N ILE A 212 -15.51 19.48 3.29
CA ILE A 212 -14.81 19.71 4.54
C ILE A 212 -14.05 18.44 4.93
N VAL A 213 -12.82 18.61 5.41
CA VAL A 213 -12.05 17.54 6.06
C VAL A 213 -12.68 17.24 7.42
N THR A 214 -13.32 16.09 7.59
CA THR A 214 -13.93 15.70 8.87
C THR A 214 -13.03 14.81 9.71
N LYS A 215 -12.08 14.12 9.08
CA LYS A 215 -11.10 13.26 9.77
C LYS A 215 -9.77 13.24 9.02
N VAL A 216 -8.68 13.08 9.77
CA VAL A 216 -7.32 12.89 9.25
C VAL A 216 -6.72 11.64 9.89
N VAL A 217 -6.24 10.71 9.07
CA VAL A 217 -5.57 9.47 9.49
C VAL A 217 -4.30 9.31 8.67
N GLY A 218 -3.18 9.74 9.27
CA GLY A 218 -1.92 9.96 8.55
C GLY A 218 -2.11 10.78 7.31
N ARG A 219 -1.71 10.23 6.16
CA ARG A 219 -1.84 10.90 4.86
C ARG A 219 -3.27 10.96 4.32
N ARG A 220 -4.18 10.12 4.82
CA ARG A 220 -5.56 10.06 4.31
C ARG A 220 -6.47 11.04 5.04
N VAL A 221 -7.35 11.68 4.29
CA VAL A 221 -8.38 12.59 4.79
C VAL A 221 -9.76 12.04 4.44
N LEU A 222 -10.69 12.16 5.38
CA LEU A 222 -12.11 11.94 5.12
C LEU A 222 -12.72 13.29 4.75
N LEU A 223 -13.25 13.35 3.54
CA LEU A 223 -13.95 14.53 3.01
C LEU A 223 -15.44 14.29 3.07
N GLU A 224 -16.18 15.31 3.50
CA GLU A 224 -17.64 15.34 3.43
C GLU A 224 -18.14 16.59 2.72
N TYR A 225 -19.16 16.45 1.87
CA TYR A 225 -19.82 17.60 1.26
C TYR A 225 -20.27 18.60 2.32
N SER A 226 -19.96 19.88 2.13
CA SER A 226 -20.21 20.92 3.12
C SER A 226 -21.69 21.24 3.24
N VAL A 227 -22.35 20.67 4.25
CA VAL A 227 -23.76 20.95 4.60
C VAL A 227 -24.02 22.46 4.81
N ALA A 228 -23.00 23.21 5.21
CA ALA A 228 -23.11 24.66 5.44
C ALA A 228 -22.99 25.50 4.14
N ASP A 229 -22.35 24.94 3.12
CA ASP A 229 -22.00 25.64 1.88
C ASP A 229 -22.82 25.15 0.67
N ILE A 230 -23.67 24.13 0.85
CA ILE A 230 -24.55 23.54 -0.18
C ILE A 230 -26.02 23.74 0.21
N ASP A 231 -26.90 23.92 -0.78
CA ASP A 231 -28.35 24.00 -0.54
C ASP A 231 -28.91 22.60 -0.20
N LYS A 232 -29.84 22.51 0.75
CA LYS A 232 -30.28 21.20 1.31
C LYS A 232 -30.87 20.23 0.28
N ASP A 233 -31.53 20.76 -0.75
CA ASP A 233 -32.12 20.00 -1.85
C ASP A 233 -31.09 19.43 -2.84
N LYS A 234 -29.83 19.87 -2.74
CA LYS A 234 -28.70 19.45 -3.57
C LYS A 234 -27.64 18.68 -2.80
N LEU A 235 -27.90 18.38 -1.53
CA LEU A 235 -26.98 17.60 -0.70
C LEU A 235 -27.21 16.11 -0.95
N LEU A 236 -26.14 15.39 -1.26
CA LEU A 236 -26.18 13.95 -1.52
C LEU A 236 -26.28 13.15 -0.21
N GLU A 237 -26.99 12.02 -0.22
CA GLU A 237 -27.24 11.18 0.97
C GLU A 237 -25.99 10.41 1.44
N LYS A 238 -25.14 9.97 0.50
CA LYS A 238 -23.81 9.42 0.77
C LYS A 238 -22.80 10.51 0.46
N GLY A 239 -21.95 10.84 1.43
CA GLY A 239 -21.10 12.03 1.30
C GLY A 239 -19.70 11.89 1.84
N ASN A 240 -19.26 10.71 2.32
CA ASN A 240 -17.95 10.56 2.92
C ASN A 240 -16.96 9.89 1.96
N MET A 241 -15.85 10.57 1.67
CA MET A 241 -14.86 10.15 0.69
C MET A 241 -13.47 10.12 1.33
N TRP A 242 -12.85 8.95 1.38
CA TRP A 242 -11.45 8.84 1.78
C TRP A 242 -10.53 9.13 0.61
N LYS A 243 -9.63 10.09 0.78
CA LYS A 243 -8.65 10.50 -0.22
C LYS A 243 -7.26 10.62 0.42
N ASP A 244 -6.20 10.33 -0.33
CA ASP A 244 -4.86 10.73 0.11
C ASP A 244 -4.72 12.25 0.00
N MET A 245 -3.92 12.87 0.86
CA MET A 245 -3.71 14.32 0.81
C MET A 245 -3.15 14.81 -0.54
N ASN A 246 -2.49 13.95 -1.32
CA ASN A 246 -1.96 14.29 -2.64
C ASN A 246 -2.85 13.86 -3.80
N ASP A 247 -4.10 13.41 -3.55
CA ASP A 247 -5.06 13.08 -4.61
C ASP A 247 -5.27 14.26 -5.58
N ASP A 248 -5.36 13.95 -6.87
CA ASP A 248 -5.46 14.96 -7.93
C ASP A 248 -6.84 15.62 -8.01
N LEU A 249 -7.85 15.03 -7.36
CA LEU A 249 -9.22 15.53 -7.36
C LEU A 249 -9.56 16.38 -6.12
N ILE A 250 -8.55 16.81 -5.34
CA ILE A 250 -8.72 17.79 -4.27
C ILE A 250 -8.23 19.17 -4.75
N TYR A 251 -9.16 20.10 -4.90
CA TYR A 251 -8.89 21.46 -5.37
C TYR A 251 -8.91 22.47 -4.23
N PRO A 252 -8.14 23.57 -4.31
CA PRO A 252 -8.16 24.62 -3.31
C PRO A 252 -9.46 25.45 -3.41
N VAL A 253 -9.81 26.13 -2.33
CA VAL A 253 -11.00 27.01 -2.31
C VAL A 253 -10.83 28.16 -3.30
N GLY A 254 -11.87 28.37 -4.12
CA GLY A 254 -11.89 29.35 -5.18
C GLY A 254 -11.28 28.85 -6.50
N PHE A 255 -10.94 27.56 -6.63
CA PHE A 255 -10.47 26.99 -7.90
C PHE A 255 -11.51 27.14 -9.00
N ALA A 256 -12.74 26.67 -8.74
CA ALA A 256 -13.86 26.80 -9.67
C ALA A 256 -14.13 28.27 -10.02
N ALA A 257 -14.17 29.13 -9.00
CA ALA A 257 -14.42 30.56 -9.15
C ALA A 257 -13.31 31.29 -9.94
N THR A 258 -12.06 30.84 -9.82
CA THR A 258 -10.90 31.42 -10.54
C THR A 258 -10.97 31.11 -12.02
N LEU A 259 -11.27 29.85 -12.36
CA LEU A 259 -11.29 29.34 -13.72
C LEU A 259 -12.65 29.50 -14.43
N GLY A 260 -13.69 29.89 -13.69
CA GLY A 260 -15.05 30.04 -14.21
C GLY A 260 -15.72 28.70 -14.49
N LEU A 261 -15.46 27.69 -13.65
CA LEU A 261 -15.99 26.34 -13.78
C LEU A 261 -17.38 26.21 -13.14
N PRO A 262 -18.20 25.23 -13.58
CA PRO A 262 -19.46 24.90 -12.92
C PRO A 262 -19.24 24.51 -11.46
N MET A 263 -20.12 25.00 -10.58
CA MET A 263 -20.07 24.67 -9.15
C MET A 263 -21.46 24.55 -8.57
N CYS A 264 -21.69 23.50 -7.78
CA CYS A 264 -22.89 23.31 -6.99
C CYS A 264 -22.63 23.76 -5.54
N ALA A 265 -23.07 24.99 -5.22
CA ALA A 265 -22.97 25.56 -3.88
C ALA A 265 -24.07 26.62 -3.65
N ASN A 266 -24.33 26.92 -2.38
CA ASN A 266 -25.30 27.93 -2.01
C ASN A 266 -24.79 29.35 -2.28
N LYS A 267 -25.72 30.33 -2.28
CA LYS A 267 -25.40 31.74 -2.57
C LYS A 267 -24.34 32.34 -1.65
N LYS A 268 -24.26 31.87 -0.40
CA LYS A 268 -23.29 32.36 0.58
C LYS A 268 -21.88 31.93 0.22
N TYR A 269 -21.68 30.66 -0.15
CA TYR A 269 -20.37 30.17 -0.58
C TYR A 269 -19.95 30.81 -1.90
N ILE A 270 -20.86 30.93 -2.88
CA ILE A 270 -20.60 31.62 -4.15
C ILE A 270 -20.13 33.07 -3.92
N ALA A 271 -20.80 33.81 -3.03
CA ALA A 271 -20.41 35.17 -2.67
C ALA A 271 -19.05 35.25 -1.95
N HIS A 272 -18.68 34.19 -1.21
CA HIS A 272 -17.40 34.07 -0.52
C HIS A 272 -16.23 33.81 -1.49
N VAL A 273 -16.38 32.88 -2.43
CA VAL A 273 -15.31 32.53 -3.39
C VAL A 273 -15.16 33.52 -4.55
N GLY A 274 -16.19 34.33 -4.83
CA GLY A 274 -16.13 35.34 -5.91
C GLY A 274 -14.95 36.31 -5.79
N PRO A 275 -14.76 37.01 -4.64
CA PRO A 275 -13.60 37.86 -4.39
C PRO A 275 -12.26 37.11 -4.42
N ILE A 276 -12.23 35.86 -3.94
CA ILE A 276 -11.03 35.00 -3.97
C ILE A 276 -10.62 34.74 -5.42
N GLY A 277 -11.53 34.25 -6.25
CA GLY A 277 -11.25 33.96 -7.66
C GLY A 277 -10.87 35.20 -8.47
N LYS A 278 -11.46 36.35 -8.16
CA LYS A 278 -11.05 37.64 -8.75
C LYS A 278 -9.61 38.00 -8.37
N ALA A 279 -9.27 37.94 -7.08
CA ALA A 279 -7.94 38.27 -6.59
C ALA A 279 -6.86 37.36 -7.19
N LEU A 280 -7.15 36.06 -7.33
CA LEU A 280 -6.24 35.09 -7.95
C LEU A 280 -6.01 35.39 -9.44
N ARG A 281 -7.06 35.68 -10.21
CA ARG A 281 -6.92 36.08 -11.63
C ARG A 281 -6.12 37.37 -11.81
N GLU A 282 -6.27 38.32 -10.89
CA GLU A 282 -5.57 39.62 -10.92
C GLU A 282 -4.15 39.54 -10.32
N GLY A 283 -3.71 38.37 -9.82
CA GLY A 283 -2.40 38.20 -9.21
C GLY A 283 -2.19 38.98 -7.91
N ILE A 284 -3.27 39.24 -7.17
CA ILE A 284 -3.23 40.01 -5.92
C ILE A 284 -2.59 39.17 -4.81
N ARG A 285 -1.57 39.73 -4.14
CA ARG A 285 -0.85 39.04 -3.05
C ARG A 285 -1.72 38.66 -1.85
N HIS A 286 -2.65 39.54 -1.47
CA HIS A 286 -3.55 39.32 -0.34
C HIS A 286 -4.92 38.86 -0.82
N VAL A 287 -5.05 37.56 -1.02
CA VAL A 287 -6.32 36.91 -1.38
C VAL A 287 -7.20 36.78 -0.12
N PRO A 288 -8.50 37.14 -0.17
CA PRO A 288 -9.38 37.18 1.01
C PRO A 288 -9.91 35.79 1.42
N TYR A 289 -9.00 34.86 1.72
CA TYR A 289 -9.36 33.52 2.20
C TYR A 289 -9.99 33.56 3.60
N GLY A 290 -10.96 32.68 3.82
CA GLY A 290 -11.46 32.33 5.14
C GLY A 290 -10.44 31.55 5.98
N PRO A 291 -10.68 31.40 7.29
CA PRO A 291 -9.73 30.76 8.21
C PRO A 291 -9.47 29.28 7.90
N ASN A 292 -10.47 28.60 7.34
CA ASN A 292 -10.42 27.17 7.01
C ASN A 292 -10.24 26.91 5.52
N ASP A 293 -10.12 27.94 4.69
CA ASP A 293 -10.02 27.74 3.25
C ASP A 293 -8.63 27.22 2.88
N VAL A 294 -8.59 26.04 2.27
CA VAL A 294 -7.36 25.48 1.71
C VAL A 294 -6.91 26.30 0.52
N ARG A 295 -5.62 26.61 0.49
CA ARG A 295 -4.99 27.41 -0.54
C ARG A 295 -4.22 26.53 -1.52
N GLN A 296 -3.89 27.08 -2.68
CA GLN A 296 -3.08 26.37 -3.67
C GLN A 296 -1.73 25.93 -3.08
N GLU A 297 -1.09 26.75 -2.25
CA GLU A 297 0.20 26.41 -1.65
C GLU A 297 0.09 25.21 -0.68
N THR A 298 -1.09 24.95 -0.12
CA THR A 298 -1.35 23.74 0.68
C THR A 298 -1.53 22.52 -0.21
N ILE A 299 -2.20 22.66 -1.36
CA ILE A 299 -2.36 21.56 -2.34
C ILE A 299 -1.01 21.16 -2.93
N ASP A 300 -0.17 22.13 -3.27
CA ASP A 300 1.12 21.92 -3.93
C ASP A 300 2.21 21.37 -2.98
N GLN A 301 2.01 21.46 -1.66
CA GLN A 301 2.93 20.88 -0.68
C GLN A 301 3.10 19.38 -0.90
N GLY A 302 4.35 18.95 -1.14
CA GLY A 302 4.69 17.55 -1.36
C GLY A 302 4.53 17.05 -2.80
N LYS A 303 4.01 17.87 -3.73
CA LYS A 303 3.99 17.52 -5.16
C LYS A 303 5.30 17.97 -5.81
N GLU A 304 6.20 17.01 -6.05
CA GLU A 304 7.44 17.25 -6.81
C GLU A 304 7.12 17.59 -8.28
N GLY A 305 7.87 18.51 -8.89
CA GLY A 305 7.79 18.77 -10.34
C GLY A 305 6.70 19.75 -10.81
N ILE A 306 5.82 20.28 -9.94
CA ILE A 306 4.88 21.38 -10.31
C ILE A 306 5.61 22.74 -10.35
N LYS A 307 6.81 22.78 -10.92
CA LYS A 307 7.53 24.03 -11.17
C LYS A 307 7.32 24.42 -12.62
N HIS A 308 6.30 25.23 -12.85
CA HIS A 308 6.15 26.10 -14.03
C HIS A 308 6.73 25.51 -15.33
N LEU A 309 6.33 24.30 -15.69
CA LEU A 309 6.55 23.81 -17.04
C LEU A 309 5.68 24.66 -17.95
N ASP A 310 6.29 25.27 -18.97
CA ASP A 310 5.56 25.84 -20.09
C ASP A 310 4.49 24.82 -20.51
N SER A 311 3.28 25.30 -20.79
CA SER A 311 2.18 24.46 -21.27
C SER A 311 2.73 23.51 -22.34
N PHE A 312 2.50 22.21 -22.18
CA PHE A 312 2.97 21.18 -23.10
C PHE A 312 2.29 21.31 -24.46
N GLY A 313 2.03 22.48 -25.04
CA GLY A 313 1.41 22.63 -26.36
C GLY A 313 0.04 21.95 -26.54
N TRP A 314 -0.60 21.47 -25.46
CA TRP A 314 -1.93 20.85 -25.47
C TRP A 314 -2.95 21.73 -26.20
N LYS A 315 -3.86 21.10 -26.94
CA LYS A 315 -4.94 21.77 -27.66
C LYS A 315 -6.28 21.09 -27.38
N GLU A 316 -7.35 21.87 -27.50
CA GLU A 316 -8.72 21.34 -27.50
C GLU A 316 -8.89 20.36 -28.66
N GLY A 317 -9.54 19.21 -28.40
CA GLY A 317 -9.70 18.14 -29.36
C GLY A 317 -8.53 17.15 -29.42
N MET A 318 -7.42 17.38 -28.72
CA MET A 318 -6.39 16.34 -28.57
C MET A 318 -6.96 15.12 -27.84
N VAL A 319 -6.61 13.93 -28.31
CA VAL A 319 -7.04 12.66 -27.73
C VAL A 319 -5.88 11.91 -27.07
N CYS A 320 -6.19 11.13 -26.05
CA CYS A 320 -5.26 10.28 -25.33
C CYS A 320 -6.00 9.14 -24.63
N GLU A 321 -5.30 8.35 -23.84
CA GLU A 321 -5.90 7.36 -22.95
C GLU A 321 -5.87 7.87 -21.51
N MET A 322 -6.85 7.47 -20.68
CA MET A 322 -6.91 7.88 -19.29
C MET A 322 -7.35 6.76 -18.36
N MET A 323 -6.87 6.82 -17.12
CA MET A 323 -7.37 6.04 -16.00
C MET A 323 -8.43 6.86 -15.26
N ASP A 324 -9.69 6.44 -15.36
CA ASP A 324 -10.81 7.08 -14.69
C ASP A 324 -11.01 6.48 -13.29
N ILE A 325 -10.45 7.15 -12.28
CA ILE A 325 -10.50 6.70 -10.88
C ILE A 325 -11.87 6.87 -10.20
N LEU A 326 -12.86 7.42 -10.91
CA LEU A 326 -14.24 7.53 -10.43
C LEU A 326 -15.17 6.50 -11.08
N ASP A 327 -14.71 5.83 -12.14
CA ASP A 327 -15.49 4.79 -12.81
C ASP A 327 -15.69 3.53 -11.98
N LYS A 328 -16.62 2.67 -12.36
CA LYS A 328 -16.81 1.36 -11.74
C LYS A 328 -15.86 0.30 -12.30
N CYS A 329 -15.52 0.37 -13.59
CA CYS A 329 -14.57 -0.51 -14.23
C CYS A 329 -13.15 0.02 -13.99
N GLN A 330 -12.48 -0.53 -12.98
CA GLN A 330 -11.12 -0.14 -12.61
C GLN A 330 -10.05 -1.06 -13.26
N SER A 331 -10.44 -1.99 -14.13
CA SER A 331 -9.55 -2.92 -14.84
C SER A 331 -9.14 -2.47 -16.24
N ALA A 332 -9.66 -1.33 -16.72
CA ALA A 332 -9.47 -0.84 -18.09
C ALA A 332 -9.03 0.63 -18.13
N LEU A 333 -8.42 1.04 -19.24
CA LEU A 333 -8.24 2.44 -19.60
C LEU A 333 -9.39 2.90 -20.49
N LYS A 334 -9.63 4.21 -20.55
CA LYS A 334 -10.65 4.81 -21.41
C LYS A 334 -10.00 5.70 -22.46
N ALA A 335 -10.51 5.64 -23.69
CA ALA A 335 -10.24 6.65 -24.69
C ALA A 335 -10.76 8.00 -24.17
N ALA A 336 -9.98 9.07 -24.31
CA ALA A 336 -10.28 10.36 -23.70
C ALA A 336 -9.93 11.52 -24.63
N ARG A 337 -10.57 12.66 -24.39
CA ARG A 337 -10.34 13.90 -25.16
C ARG A 337 -10.27 15.12 -24.29
N VAL A 338 -9.34 16.00 -24.64
CA VAL A 338 -9.22 17.33 -24.05
C VAL A 338 -10.36 18.20 -24.57
N ILE A 339 -11.29 18.52 -23.69
CA ILE A 339 -12.41 19.44 -23.96
C ILE A 339 -11.89 20.88 -23.94
N LYS A 340 -11.05 21.20 -22.94
CA LYS A 340 -10.57 22.55 -22.71
C LYS A 340 -9.18 22.59 -22.10
N VAL A 341 -8.31 23.45 -22.62
CA VAL A 341 -7.01 23.74 -22.00
C VAL A 341 -7.18 24.90 -21.03
N LEU A 342 -6.89 24.67 -19.75
CA LEU A 342 -7.09 25.63 -18.68
C LEU A 342 -5.75 26.27 -18.26
N PRO A 343 -5.79 27.48 -17.66
CA PRO A 343 -4.61 28.11 -17.08
C PRO A 343 -3.85 27.20 -16.10
N ARG A 344 -2.55 27.46 -15.95
CA ARG A 344 -1.66 26.78 -14.99
C ARG A 344 -1.54 25.28 -15.22
N GLY A 345 -1.66 24.83 -16.47
CA GLY A 345 -1.43 23.44 -16.86
C GLY A 345 -2.58 22.49 -16.55
N PHE A 346 -3.76 22.99 -16.16
CA PHE A 346 -4.94 22.14 -16.00
C PHE A 346 -5.60 21.87 -17.37
N LEU A 347 -6.22 20.71 -17.49
CA LEU A 347 -7.01 20.28 -18.63
C LEU A 347 -8.40 19.90 -18.12
N GLN A 348 -9.44 20.29 -18.84
CA GLN A 348 -10.73 19.60 -18.74
C GLN A 348 -10.68 18.45 -19.74
N ILE A 349 -10.66 17.22 -19.23
CA ILE A 349 -10.50 16.00 -20.01
C ILE A 349 -11.48 14.95 -19.49
N GLY A 350 -12.13 14.22 -20.39
CA GLY A 350 -13.09 13.19 -20.03
C GLY A 350 -13.01 12.00 -20.97
N PRO A 351 -13.60 10.87 -20.57
CA PRO A 351 -13.74 9.71 -21.44
C PRO A 351 -14.57 10.09 -22.67
N GLU A 352 -14.21 9.52 -23.82
CA GLU A 352 -15.00 9.65 -25.03
C GLU A 352 -16.41 9.08 -24.83
N GLY A 353 -17.41 9.76 -25.39
CA GLY A 353 -18.80 9.39 -25.24
C GLY A 353 -19.74 10.59 -25.29
N GLU A 354 -21.04 10.30 -25.23
CA GLU A 354 -22.09 11.33 -25.19
C GLU A 354 -22.03 12.16 -23.90
N ASP A 355 -21.64 11.52 -22.80
CA ASP A 355 -21.59 12.10 -21.45
C ASP A 355 -20.26 12.79 -21.14
N ILE A 356 -19.36 12.94 -22.12
CA ILE A 356 -18.03 13.57 -21.91
C ILE A 356 -18.12 14.95 -21.22
N THR A 357 -19.21 15.69 -21.44
CA THR A 357 -19.39 17.02 -20.83
C THR A 357 -19.76 16.99 -19.35
N THR A 358 -20.41 15.92 -18.88
CA THR A 358 -20.77 15.71 -17.47
C THR A 358 -19.68 14.93 -16.73
N ASP A 359 -19.00 14.03 -17.44
CA ASP A 359 -18.09 13.03 -16.85
C ASP A 359 -16.61 13.43 -16.96
N SER A 360 -16.34 14.66 -17.41
CA SER A 360 -14.97 15.20 -17.48
C SER A 360 -14.40 15.61 -16.12
N LEU A 361 -13.09 15.48 -15.98
CA LEU A 361 -12.30 15.87 -14.81
C LEU A 361 -11.37 17.05 -15.11
N TYR A 362 -10.93 17.73 -14.06
CA TYR A 362 -9.94 18.82 -14.14
C TYR A 362 -8.55 18.35 -13.72
N LEU A 363 -7.86 17.63 -14.60
CA LEU A 363 -6.54 17.07 -14.30
C LEU A 363 -5.42 18.04 -14.67
N HIS A 364 -4.34 18.06 -13.89
CA HIS A 364 -3.11 18.73 -14.33
C HIS A 364 -2.47 17.92 -15.48
N GLN A 365 -1.86 18.59 -16.44
CA GLN A 365 -1.21 17.98 -17.62
C GLN A 365 -0.08 16.99 -17.27
N THR A 366 0.41 17.00 -16.03
CA THR A 366 1.40 16.02 -15.53
C THR A 366 0.78 14.91 -14.68
N SER A 367 -0.56 14.80 -14.65
CA SER A 367 -1.24 13.79 -13.84
C SER A 367 -0.81 12.41 -14.29
N PRO A 368 -0.49 11.49 -13.35
CA PRO A 368 -0.16 10.11 -13.70
C PRO A 368 -1.36 9.34 -14.28
N LEU A 369 -2.56 9.93 -14.32
CA LEU A 369 -3.77 9.31 -14.86
C LEU A 369 -3.90 9.42 -16.39
N LEU A 370 -2.97 10.09 -17.07
CA LEU A 370 -3.00 10.31 -18.53
C LEU A 370 -1.94 9.48 -19.24
N PHE A 371 -2.27 8.90 -20.39
CA PHE A 371 -1.42 7.99 -21.17
C PHE A 371 -1.50 8.32 -22.66
N PRO A 372 -0.42 8.11 -23.45
CA PRO A 372 -0.48 8.27 -24.90
C PRO A 372 -1.43 7.25 -25.54
N CYS A 373 -1.99 7.59 -26.70
CA CYS A 373 -2.76 6.63 -27.51
C CYS A 373 -1.90 5.41 -27.86
N GLY A 374 -2.45 4.21 -27.70
CA GLY A 374 -1.76 2.94 -27.94
C GLY A 374 -1.12 2.34 -26.69
N PHE A 375 -1.05 3.06 -25.56
CA PHE A 375 -0.47 2.53 -24.31
C PHE A 375 -1.20 1.27 -23.83
N ALA A 376 -2.54 1.27 -23.89
CA ALA A 376 -3.34 0.14 -23.49
C ALA A 376 -3.06 -1.10 -24.36
N GLU A 377 -2.98 -0.92 -25.67
CA GLU A 377 -2.67 -2.01 -26.60
C GLU A 377 -1.26 -2.55 -26.40
N GLU A 378 -0.25 -1.67 -26.30
CA GLU A 378 1.15 -2.04 -26.08
C GLU A 378 1.34 -2.90 -24.83
N HIS A 379 0.56 -2.63 -23.78
CA HIS A 379 0.70 -3.30 -22.49
C HIS A 379 -0.41 -4.32 -22.20
N ASP A 380 -1.20 -4.73 -23.19
CA ASP A 380 -2.26 -5.74 -23.03
C ASP A 380 -3.26 -5.35 -21.91
N ILE A 381 -3.76 -4.11 -22.01
CA ILE A 381 -4.81 -3.53 -21.17
C ILE A 381 -6.04 -3.32 -22.04
N LYS A 382 -7.22 -3.60 -21.49
CA LYS A 382 -8.48 -3.28 -22.16
C LYS A 382 -8.62 -1.77 -22.30
N LEU A 383 -8.86 -1.31 -23.53
CA LEU A 383 -9.22 0.07 -23.83
C LEU A 383 -10.73 0.15 -24.09
N MET A 384 -11.40 1.02 -23.35
CA MET A 384 -12.82 1.30 -23.50
C MET A 384 -13.01 2.53 -24.40
N GLY A 385 -13.72 2.34 -25.51
CA GLY A 385 -14.13 3.40 -26.42
C GLY A 385 -15.47 4.04 -26.04
N PRO A 386 -15.96 5.00 -26.85
CA PRO A 386 -17.17 5.77 -26.58
C PRO A 386 -18.49 4.97 -26.46
N THR A 387 -18.52 3.75 -26.98
CA THR A 387 -19.70 2.87 -27.00
C THR A 387 -19.61 1.70 -26.03
N ASP A 388 -18.48 1.57 -25.33
CA ASP A 388 -18.22 0.47 -24.42
C ASP A 388 -18.80 0.77 -23.03
N GLY A 389 -19.43 -0.22 -22.39
CA GLY A 389 -20.02 -0.07 -21.05
C GLY A 389 -21.44 0.51 -21.00
N LYS A 390 -22.06 0.85 -22.14
CA LYS A 390 -23.50 1.15 -22.18
C LYS A 390 -24.31 -0.15 -22.13
N GLU A 391 -25.26 -0.24 -21.20
CA GLU A 391 -26.28 -1.31 -21.06
C GLU A 391 -27.27 -1.38 -22.26
N GLU A 392 -26.92 -0.82 -23.42
CA GLU A 392 -27.74 -1.00 -24.62
C GLU A 392 -27.59 -2.44 -25.11
N GLU A 393 -28.73 -3.15 -25.03
CA GLU A 393 -29.01 -4.50 -25.51
C GLU A 393 -27.84 -5.10 -26.30
N GLU A 394 -27.00 -5.88 -25.62
CA GLU A 394 -26.17 -6.86 -26.29
C GLU A 394 -27.13 -7.72 -27.14
N GLU A 395 -27.18 -7.47 -28.45
CA GLU A 395 -27.80 -8.42 -29.37
C GLU A 395 -27.02 -9.74 -29.19
N GLU A 396 -27.64 -10.70 -28.47
CA GLU A 396 -27.04 -12.00 -28.16
C GLU A 396 -26.37 -12.58 -29.42
N GLY A 397 -25.03 -12.65 -29.40
CA GLY A 397 -24.24 -13.31 -30.43
C GLY A 397 -23.49 -12.41 -31.43
N LYS A 398 -23.45 -11.08 -31.25
CA LYS A 398 -22.49 -10.21 -31.96
C LYS A 398 -21.40 -9.70 -31.02
N GLU A 399 -20.17 -10.13 -31.26
CA GLU A 399 -18.98 -9.53 -30.65
C GLU A 399 -18.92 -8.05 -31.08
N LYS A 400 -18.92 -7.11 -30.13
CA LYS A 400 -18.70 -5.69 -30.45
C LYS A 400 -17.29 -5.55 -31.01
N ASP A 401 -17.16 -4.83 -32.12
CA ASP A 401 -15.85 -4.49 -32.65
C ASP A 401 -15.05 -3.73 -31.58
N LYS A 402 -13.80 -4.17 -31.36
CA LYS A 402 -12.88 -3.53 -30.42
C LYS A 402 -12.63 -2.09 -30.88
N PHE A 403 -12.62 -1.14 -29.95
CA PHE A 403 -12.25 0.24 -30.25
C PHE A 403 -10.84 0.31 -30.86
N ASP A 404 -10.71 1.07 -31.94
CA ASP A 404 -9.47 1.31 -32.67
C ASP A 404 -9.26 2.82 -32.86
N TRP A 405 -8.03 3.29 -32.63
CA TRP A 405 -7.70 4.71 -32.69
C TRP A 405 -7.67 5.25 -34.12
N ASP A 406 -7.22 4.44 -35.11
CA ASP A 406 -7.11 4.88 -36.49
C ASP A 406 -8.51 5.06 -37.09
N ASP A 407 -9.40 4.07 -36.91
CA ASP A 407 -10.81 4.17 -37.33
C ASP A 407 -11.50 5.36 -36.67
N TYR A 408 -11.29 5.57 -35.37
CA TYR A 408 -11.89 6.68 -34.64
C TYR A 408 -11.41 8.05 -35.17
N LEU A 409 -10.13 8.20 -35.50
CA LEU A 409 -9.57 9.46 -36.02
C LEU A 409 -9.96 9.71 -37.47
N ASP A 410 -10.14 8.67 -38.28
CA ASP A 410 -10.69 8.78 -39.64
C ASP A 410 -12.14 9.32 -39.60
N ASP A 411 -12.94 8.88 -38.62
CA ASP A 411 -14.29 9.42 -38.37
C ASP A 411 -14.28 10.83 -37.76
N HIS A 412 -13.18 11.24 -37.13
CA HIS A 412 -13.04 12.53 -36.45
C HIS A 412 -11.79 13.31 -36.90
N PRO A 413 -11.72 13.77 -38.16
CA PRO A 413 -10.51 14.37 -38.74
C PRO A 413 -10.09 15.73 -38.16
N ALA A 414 -10.87 16.26 -37.21
CA ALA A 414 -10.54 17.48 -36.46
C ALA A 414 -9.71 17.21 -35.19
N TYR A 415 -9.62 15.95 -34.77
CA TYR A 415 -8.89 15.53 -33.57
C TYR A 415 -7.49 15.05 -33.94
N GLU A 416 -6.56 15.16 -32.98
CA GLU A 416 -5.18 14.70 -33.15
C GLU A 416 -4.73 13.97 -31.88
N MET A 417 -3.90 12.94 -32.03
CA MET A 417 -3.29 12.29 -30.86
C MET A 417 -2.38 13.28 -30.13
N ALA A 418 -2.48 13.30 -28.81
CA ALA A 418 -1.54 14.02 -27.98
C ALA A 418 -0.13 13.39 -28.09
N PRO A 419 0.93 14.18 -28.34
CA PRO A 419 2.30 13.68 -28.43
C PRO A 419 2.79 12.95 -27.17
N ASP A 420 3.52 11.84 -27.35
CA ASP A 420 4.02 10.98 -26.27
C ASP A 420 4.80 11.72 -25.18
N HIS A 421 5.59 12.74 -25.56
CA HIS A 421 6.42 13.51 -24.63
C HIS A 421 5.61 14.40 -23.67
N PHE A 422 4.29 14.49 -23.83
CA PHE A 422 3.40 15.15 -22.85
C PHE A 422 3.15 14.27 -21.63
N PHE A 423 3.37 12.96 -21.74
CA PHE A 423 3.05 11.97 -20.70
C PHE A 423 4.28 11.52 -19.90
N CYS A 424 4.03 10.82 -18.79
CA CYS A 424 5.08 10.27 -17.95
C CYS A 424 5.91 9.23 -18.71
N GLN A 425 7.20 9.51 -18.90
CA GLN A 425 8.15 8.65 -19.63
C GLN A 425 8.68 7.47 -18.79
N THR A 426 7.93 7.01 -17.80
CA THR A 426 8.36 5.92 -16.92
C THR A 426 8.15 4.59 -17.63
N ILE A 427 9.19 3.76 -17.63
CA ILE A 427 9.16 2.44 -18.28
C ILE A 427 8.94 1.33 -17.26
N GLU A 428 8.60 0.13 -17.73
CA GLU A 428 8.31 -1.02 -16.86
C GLU A 428 9.46 -1.35 -15.89
N SER A 429 10.72 -1.19 -16.30
CA SER A 429 11.86 -1.45 -15.43
C SER A 429 12.00 -0.49 -14.24
N ASP A 430 11.31 0.64 -14.27
CA ASP A 430 11.25 1.58 -13.15
C ASP A 430 10.23 1.15 -12.09
N VAL A 431 9.34 0.20 -12.40
CA VAL A 431 8.32 -0.32 -11.50
C VAL A 431 8.97 -1.22 -10.44
N PRO A 432 8.92 -0.86 -9.15
CA PRO A 432 9.63 -1.57 -8.09
C PRO A 432 8.87 -2.82 -7.56
N PHE A 433 7.74 -3.15 -8.17
CA PHE A 433 6.90 -4.29 -7.81
C PHE A 433 7.23 -5.52 -8.66
N LYS A 434 6.89 -6.70 -8.14
CA LYS A 434 7.00 -7.97 -8.85
C LYS A 434 5.67 -8.70 -8.82
N VAL A 435 5.43 -9.51 -9.84
CA VAL A 435 4.29 -10.45 -9.84
C VAL A 435 4.37 -11.35 -8.60
N ASP A 436 3.20 -11.53 -7.98
CA ASP A 436 2.92 -12.15 -6.68
C ASP A 436 3.30 -11.33 -5.44
N ASP A 437 3.81 -10.10 -5.58
CA ASP A 437 4.03 -9.23 -4.42
C ASP A 437 2.69 -8.94 -3.73
N ARG A 438 2.63 -9.24 -2.43
CA ARG A 438 1.52 -8.89 -1.55
C ARG A 438 1.66 -7.48 -1.01
N LEU A 439 0.54 -6.77 -0.89
CA LEU A 439 0.43 -5.42 -0.36
C LEU A 439 -0.94 -5.18 0.30
N GLU A 440 -1.15 -3.98 0.83
CA GLU A 440 -2.46 -3.46 1.23
C GLU A 440 -2.89 -2.41 0.23
N VAL A 441 -4.14 -2.46 -0.25
CA VAL A 441 -4.61 -1.63 -1.37
C VAL A 441 -6.03 -1.13 -1.12
N ILE A 442 -6.35 0.08 -1.55
CA ILE A 442 -7.74 0.59 -1.52
C ILE A 442 -8.49 0.05 -2.73
N ASP A 443 -9.56 -0.70 -2.48
CA ASP A 443 -10.62 -0.94 -3.45
C ASP A 443 -11.21 0.42 -3.90
N GLN A 444 -11.00 0.77 -5.16
CA GLN A 444 -11.44 2.05 -5.72
C GLN A 444 -12.96 2.12 -5.93
N VAL A 445 -13.69 1.02 -5.87
CA VAL A 445 -15.15 0.99 -6.01
C VAL A 445 -15.78 1.02 -4.62
N GLU A 446 -15.49 0.03 -3.78
CA GLU A 446 -16.07 -0.11 -2.43
C GLU A 446 -15.42 0.83 -1.39
N LYS A 447 -14.30 1.47 -1.75
CA LYS A 447 -13.52 2.39 -0.89
C LYS A 447 -13.01 1.73 0.40
N LEU A 448 -12.81 0.41 0.38
CA LEU A 448 -12.31 -0.38 1.49
C LEU A 448 -10.80 -0.65 1.35
N LEU A 449 -10.08 -0.75 2.46
CA LEU A 449 -8.68 -1.18 2.47
C LEU A 449 -8.62 -2.70 2.54
N CYS A 450 -8.00 -3.33 1.55
CA CYS A 450 -8.00 -4.78 1.35
C CYS A 450 -6.56 -5.33 1.22
N PRO A 451 -6.32 -6.58 1.63
CA PRO A 451 -5.12 -7.31 1.21
C PRO A 451 -5.19 -7.58 -0.29
N GLY A 452 -4.09 -7.33 -1.01
CA GLY A 452 -4.02 -7.56 -2.44
C GLY A 452 -2.69 -8.17 -2.89
N THR A 453 -2.70 -8.73 -4.09
CA THR A 453 -1.55 -9.36 -4.74
C THR A 453 -1.36 -8.79 -6.15
N VAL A 454 -0.14 -8.39 -6.49
CA VAL A 454 0.21 -7.95 -7.85
C VAL A 454 0.09 -9.14 -8.81
N LYS A 455 -0.90 -9.09 -9.69
CA LYS A 455 -1.18 -10.13 -10.71
C LYS A 455 -0.35 -9.92 -11.97
N ALA A 456 -0.19 -8.67 -12.40
CA ALA A 456 0.57 -8.32 -13.59
C ALA A 456 1.22 -6.94 -13.48
N ILE A 457 2.29 -6.74 -14.24
CA ILE A 457 2.89 -5.44 -14.50
C ILE A 457 2.58 -5.10 -15.95
N LYS A 458 2.08 -3.90 -16.20
CA LYS A 458 1.49 -3.46 -17.46
C LYS A 458 2.05 -2.07 -17.80
N GLY A 459 3.31 -2.04 -18.25
CA GLY A 459 4.07 -0.79 -18.38
C GLY A 459 4.33 -0.17 -17.01
N ARG A 460 3.90 1.08 -16.79
CA ARG A 460 3.95 1.74 -15.46
C ARG A 460 2.76 1.40 -14.54
N LEU A 461 1.78 0.65 -15.04
CA LEU A 461 0.63 0.21 -14.25
C LEU A 461 0.89 -1.16 -13.64
N ILE A 462 0.27 -1.42 -12.50
CA ILE A 462 0.18 -2.75 -11.91
C ILE A 462 -1.28 -3.16 -11.83
N LEU A 463 -1.57 -4.41 -12.18
CA LEU A 463 -2.87 -5.04 -11.97
C LEU A 463 -2.84 -5.75 -10.62
N VAL A 464 -3.74 -5.36 -9.71
CA VAL A 464 -3.81 -5.90 -8.36
C VAL A 464 -5.10 -6.69 -8.20
N ALA A 465 -4.95 -7.95 -7.79
CA ALA A 465 -6.04 -8.82 -7.40
C ALA A 465 -6.30 -8.72 -5.89
N PHE A 466 -7.57 -8.70 -5.47
CA PHE A 466 -7.94 -8.70 -4.05
C PHE A 466 -7.93 -10.12 -3.48
N ASP A 467 -7.17 -10.34 -2.41
CA ASP A 467 -6.98 -11.68 -1.85
C ASP A 467 -8.33 -12.27 -1.38
N GLY A 468 -8.70 -13.42 -1.92
CA GLY A 468 -9.88 -14.19 -1.52
C GLY A 468 -11.13 -13.96 -2.37
N TRP A 469 -11.16 -12.96 -3.25
CA TRP A 469 -12.33 -12.65 -4.07
C TRP A 469 -12.37 -13.42 -5.41
N ASN A 470 -11.24 -13.93 -5.89
CA ASN A 470 -11.13 -14.51 -7.24
C ASN A 470 -11.05 -16.06 -7.27
N LYS A 471 -11.51 -16.78 -6.24
CA LYS A 471 -11.28 -18.23 -6.11
C LYS A 471 -12.47 -19.14 -6.44
N ASN A 472 -13.60 -18.59 -6.89
CA ASN A 472 -14.84 -19.37 -6.92
C ASN A 472 -15.13 -20.06 -8.24
N ASP A 473 -14.59 -19.58 -9.37
CA ASP A 473 -14.90 -20.17 -10.66
C ASP A 473 -13.62 -20.62 -11.38
N GLU A 474 -13.23 -21.86 -11.13
CA GLU A 474 -12.34 -22.61 -12.03
C GLU A 474 -13.04 -22.96 -13.36
N LYS A 475 -14.35 -22.68 -13.48
CA LYS A 475 -15.16 -22.97 -14.67
C LYS A 475 -15.36 -21.78 -15.63
N ASN A 476 -15.07 -20.55 -15.21
CA ASN A 476 -15.14 -19.36 -16.07
C ASN A 476 -13.93 -18.45 -15.79
N GLU A 477 -12.86 -18.59 -16.58
CA GLU A 477 -11.67 -17.72 -16.49
C GLU A 477 -12.01 -16.24 -16.78
N ASN A 478 -13.06 -15.98 -17.56
CA ASN A 478 -13.49 -14.63 -17.95
C ASN A 478 -14.14 -13.83 -16.81
N GLU A 479 -14.77 -14.46 -15.81
CA GLU A 479 -15.36 -13.76 -14.65
C GLU A 479 -14.31 -13.43 -13.57
N ARG A 480 -13.07 -13.93 -13.70
CA ARG A 480 -11.96 -13.65 -12.76
C ARG A 480 -11.38 -12.25 -12.92
N GLU A 481 -11.66 -11.56 -14.02
CA GLU A 481 -11.09 -10.24 -14.35
C GLU A 481 -11.94 -9.07 -13.84
N ASP A 482 -13.14 -9.34 -13.34
CA ASP A 482 -14.12 -8.31 -12.99
C ASP A 482 -13.81 -7.57 -11.68
N TYR A 483 -12.93 -8.11 -10.83
CA TYR A 483 -12.56 -7.50 -9.55
C TYR A 483 -11.12 -6.98 -9.49
N ASP A 484 -10.30 -7.25 -10.50
CA ASP A 484 -8.90 -6.81 -10.48
C ASP A 484 -8.81 -5.34 -10.88
N HIS A 485 -7.99 -4.55 -10.18
CA HIS A 485 -7.91 -3.11 -10.41
C HIS A 485 -6.51 -2.71 -10.89
N LEU A 486 -6.47 -1.75 -11.82
CA LEU A 486 -5.25 -1.11 -12.29
C LEU A 486 -4.87 0.07 -11.39
N TYR A 487 -3.60 0.16 -11.07
CA TYR A 487 -3.03 1.29 -10.33
C TYR A 487 -1.74 1.75 -11.01
N ASP A 488 -1.51 3.07 -11.10
CA ASP A 488 -0.13 3.55 -11.30
C ASP A 488 0.71 3.06 -10.12
N PHE A 489 1.93 2.59 -10.38
CA PHE A 489 2.79 2.04 -9.32
C PHE A 489 3.11 3.06 -8.21
N ARG A 490 2.95 4.37 -8.46
CA ARG A 490 3.11 5.44 -7.46
C ARG A 490 1.78 5.88 -6.85
N SER A 491 0.69 5.14 -7.09
CA SER A 491 -0.62 5.45 -6.54
C SER A 491 -0.57 5.51 -5.02
N ASN A 492 -1.17 6.56 -4.46
CA ASN A 492 -1.31 6.74 -3.01
C ASN A 492 -2.38 5.81 -2.38
N ASN A 493 -2.93 4.89 -3.16
CA ASN A 493 -3.84 3.85 -2.72
C ASN A 493 -3.16 2.48 -2.55
N LEU A 494 -1.85 2.41 -2.77
CA LEU A 494 -1.01 1.22 -2.55
C LEU A 494 -0.19 1.41 -1.28
N PHE A 495 -0.20 0.41 -0.40
CA PHE A 495 0.47 0.47 0.90
C PHE A 495 1.28 -0.79 1.21
N PRO A 496 2.42 -0.66 1.92
CA PRO A 496 3.13 -1.82 2.45
C PRO A 496 2.29 -2.57 3.48
N CYS A 497 2.46 -3.89 3.59
CA CYS A 497 1.84 -4.67 4.66
C CYS A 497 2.20 -4.12 6.05
N GLY A 498 1.21 -3.99 6.92
CA GLY A 498 1.31 -3.37 8.24
C GLY A 498 0.91 -1.90 8.28
N TRP A 499 0.63 -1.28 7.14
CA TRP A 499 0.15 0.12 7.12
C TRP A 499 -1.16 0.27 7.88
N ALA A 500 -2.14 -0.61 7.66
CA ALA A 500 -3.41 -0.61 8.36
C ALA A 500 -3.23 -0.65 9.89
N GLU A 501 -2.35 -1.54 10.38
CA GLU A 501 -2.04 -1.68 11.80
C GLU A 501 -1.41 -0.41 12.36
N MET A 502 -0.42 0.16 11.65
CA MET A 502 0.23 1.41 12.03
C MET A 502 -0.75 2.57 12.18
N MET A 503 -1.71 2.67 11.25
CA MET A 503 -2.64 3.81 11.19
C MET A 503 -3.93 3.58 11.99
N GLY A 504 -4.16 2.36 12.51
CA GLY A 504 -5.43 1.96 13.09
C GLY A 504 -6.58 1.97 12.07
N HIS A 505 -6.28 1.76 10.79
CA HIS A 505 -7.27 1.69 9.73
C HIS A 505 -7.80 0.24 9.61
N PRO A 506 -9.12 0.01 9.47
CA PRO A 506 -9.63 -1.34 9.26
C PRO A 506 -9.09 -1.94 7.97
N LEU A 507 -8.57 -3.16 8.04
CA LEU A 507 -8.17 -3.99 6.91
C LEU A 507 -9.22 -5.10 6.73
N GLN A 508 -9.71 -5.28 5.50
CA GLN A 508 -10.69 -6.31 5.19
C GLN A 508 -10.09 -7.70 5.34
N LYS A 509 -10.92 -8.64 5.79
CA LYS A 509 -10.55 -10.06 5.83
C LYS A 509 -10.57 -10.62 4.40
N PRO A 510 -9.53 -11.34 3.95
CA PRO A 510 -9.62 -12.11 2.72
C PRO A 510 -10.81 -13.06 2.78
N MET A 511 -11.67 -13.07 1.76
CA MET A 511 -12.77 -14.03 1.71
C MET A 511 -12.19 -15.45 1.69
N LYS A 512 -12.72 -16.33 2.56
CA LYS A 512 -12.46 -17.77 2.53
C LYS A 512 -13.71 -18.42 1.98
N ASN A 513 -13.57 -19.29 0.97
CA ASN A 513 -14.67 -20.18 0.61
C ASN A 513 -14.98 -21.10 1.79
N GLU A 514 -16.16 -20.93 2.38
CA GLU A 514 -16.71 -21.85 3.39
C GLU A 514 -17.00 -23.24 2.78
N GLU A 515 -17.06 -23.38 1.46
CA GLU A 515 -17.49 -24.62 0.80
C GLU A 515 -16.42 -25.71 0.71
N ARG A 516 -15.12 -25.40 0.77
CA ARG A 516 -14.06 -26.44 0.68
C ARG A 516 -13.74 -27.15 2.00
N GLU A 517 -14.11 -26.61 3.17
CA GLU A 517 -13.98 -27.36 4.43
C GLU A 517 -15.07 -28.45 4.53
N THR A 518 -16.28 -28.21 4.02
CA THR A 518 -17.37 -29.20 4.05
C THR A 518 -17.16 -30.37 3.08
N GLU A 519 -16.52 -30.16 1.93
CA GLU A 519 -16.21 -31.27 0.99
C GLU A 519 -14.98 -32.09 1.42
N LEU A 520 -14.00 -31.49 2.09
CA LEU A 520 -12.87 -32.26 2.66
C LEU A 520 -13.31 -33.10 3.87
N TYR A 521 -14.29 -32.66 4.65
CA TYR A 521 -14.92 -33.49 5.69
C TYR A 521 -16.03 -34.44 5.16
N ALA A 522 -16.60 -34.19 3.98
CA ALA A 522 -17.57 -35.11 3.37
C ALA A 522 -16.92 -36.23 2.55
N ILE A 523 -15.70 -36.03 2.05
CA ILE A 523 -14.91 -37.09 1.39
C ILE A 523 -14.29 -38.03 2.44
N GLU A 524 -13.92 -37.56 3.63
CA GLU A 524 -13.41 -38.41 4.72
C GLU A 524 -14.49 -39.25 5.45
N VAL A 525 -15.76 -39.22 5.03
CA VAL A 525 -16.85 -40.01 5.67
C VAL A 525 -17.59 -40.91 4.66
N SER A 526 -17.09 -41.09 3.43
CA SER A 526 -17.77 -41.96 2.44
C SER A 526 -17.03 -43.23 2.00
N ASP A 527 -15.81 -43.47 2.47
CA ASP A 527 -15.08 -44.73 2.26
C ASP A 527 -14.81 -45.46 3.59
N GLU A 528 -15.86 -45.73 4.37
CA GLU A 528 -15.87 -46.88 5.29
C GLU A 528 -16.63 -48.01 4.61
N ASP A 529 -15.88 -48.93 4.01
CA ASP A 529 -16.39 -50.20 3.48
C ASP A 529 -17.25 -50.91 4.53
N GLU A 530 -18.47 -51.24 4.09
CA GLU A 530 -19.46 -52.07 4.77
C GLU A 530 -18.83 -53.40 5.23
N TYR A 531 -18.63 -53.56 6.54
CA TYR A 531 -18.45 -54.89 7.14
C TYR A 531 -19.82 -55.45 7.54
N GLU A 532 -20.41 -56.24 6.64
CA GLU A 532 -21.50 -57.17 6.98
C GLU A 532 -21.00 -58.25 7.95
N SER A 533 -21.78 -58.46 9.01
CA SER A 533 -21.56 -59.52 9.98
C SER A 533 -21.87 -60.90 9.38
N SER A 534 -20.92 -61.83 9.47
CA SER A 534 -21.21 -63.26 9.34
C SER A 534 -20.20 -64.07 10.14
N SER A 535 -20.73 -64.96 10.99
CA SER A 535 -20.03 -65.81 11.92
C SER A 535 -19.43 -67.06 11.28
N ASP A 536 -18.48 -67.64 12.04
CA ASP A 536 -18.15 -69.07 12.14
C ASP A 536 -17.09 -69.70 11.18
N VAL A 537 -16.07 -70.26 11.87
CA VAL A 537 -15.41 -71.58 11.64
C VAL A 537 -13.92 -71.63 11.17
N ASP A 538 -13.11 -72.17 12.09
CA ASP A 538 -11.94 -73.06 12.04
C ASP A 538 -10.52 -72.67 11.52
N ILE A 539 -9.58 -72.70 12.49
CA ILE A 539 -8.36 -73.54 12.62
C ILE A 539 -7.54 -73.84 11.35
N ALA A 540 -6.27 -73.38 11.30
CA ALA A 540 -5.04 -74.22 11.27
C ALA A 540 -3.74 -73.45 10.91
N THR A 541 -2.74 -73.60 11.79
CA THR A 541 -1.27 -73.74 11.58
C THR A 541 -0.60 -73.38 10.23
N GLY A 542 0.53 -72.66 10.30
CA GLY A 542 1.58 -72.70 9.28
C GLY A 542 2.78 -71.77 9.56
N MET A 543 3.97 -72.35 9.74
CA MET A 543 5.27 -71.69 10.01
C MET A 543 5.97 -71.15 8.74
N GLY A 544 6.95 -70.26 8.93
CA GLY A 544 8.08 -69.98 8.00
C GLY A 544 7.92 -68.70 7.16
N ASN A 545 8.94 -67.93 6.81
CA ASN A 545 10.37 -67.96 7.09
C ASN A 545 10.96 -66.59 6.73
N MET A 546 12.13 -66.28 7.30
CA MET A 546 13.07 -65.21 6.93
C MET A 546 13.31 -65.08 5.42
N GLU A 547 13.54 -63.86 4.92
CA GLU A 547 14.81 -63.50 4.25
C GLU A 547 14.95 -61.97 4.03
N LEU A 548 16.17 -61.50 4.32
CA LEU A 548 16.72 -60.18 4.05
C LEU A 548 17.46 -60.24 2.71
N GLN A 549 17.37 -59.20 1.89
CA GLN A 549 18.40 -58.89 0.89
C GLN A 549 18.68 -57.38 0.90
N GLU A 550 19.94 -57.08 1.18
CA GLU A 550 20.64 -55.81 0.95
C GLU A 550 21.00 -55.74 -0.53
N ASP A 551 20.88 -54.57 -1.15
CA ASP A 551 21.57 -54.24 -2.40
C ASP A 551 22.38 -52.94 -2.19
N ASP A 552 23.68 -53.11 -2.39
CA ASP A 552 24.77 -52.16 -2.50
C ASP A 552 24.91 -51.81 -4.00
N GLU A 553 25.21 -50.56 -4.39
CA GLU A 553 26.15 -50.27 -5.51
C GLU A 553 26.37 -48.76 -5.76
N SER A 554 27.61 -48.37 -5.44
CA SER A 554 28.61 -47.62 -6.23
C SER A 554 28.38 -46.19 -6.75
N GLU A 555 29.35 -45.40 -6.32
CA GLU A 555 29.94 -44.14 -6.78
C GLU A 555 30.26 -44.05 -8.30
N GLU A 556 30.18 -42.83 -8.85
CA GLU A 556 31.17 -42.34 -9.83
C GLU A 556 31.45 -40.84 -9.60
N GLU A 557 32.74 -40.54 -9.38
CA GLU A 557 33.32 -39.19 -9.39
C GLU A 557 33.64 -38.75 -10.83
N SER A 558 33.62 -37.44 -11.08
CA SER A 558 34.40 -36.84 -12.16
C SER A 558 34.93 -35.45 -11.78
N GLU A 559 36.26 -35.32 -11.82
CA GLU A 559 37.01 -34.06 -11.72
C GLU A 559 37.07 -33.35 -13.09
N SER A 560 37.12 -32.02 -13.10
CA SER A 560 38.08 -31.29 -13.95
C SER A 560 38.26 -29.81 -13.54
N SER A 561 39.55 -29.45 -13.46
CA SER A 561 40.26 -28.17 -13.65
C SER A 561 39.64 -27.18 -14.67
N SER A 562 39.88 -25.87 -14.73
CA SER A 562 40.83 -24.92 -14.12
C SER A 562 40.53 -23.49 -14.64
N GLU A 563 41.25 -22.51 -14.07
CA GLU A 563 41.70 -21.23 -14.65
C GLU A 563 40.88 -19.93 -14.46
N ASP A 564 41.54 -19.03 -13.72
CA ASP A 564 41.44 -17.57 -13.63
C ASP A 564 41.34 -16.88 -15.00
N GLU A 565 40.54 -15.81 -15.10
CA GLU A 565 40.98 -14.51 -15.65
C GLU A 565 40.01 -13.39 -15.19
N SER A 566 40.57 -12.32 -14.64
CA SER A 566 39.89 -11.02 -14.43
C SER A 566 39.96 -10.17 -15.70
N PRO A 567 39.03 -9.21 -15.91
CA PRO A 567 39.49 -7.83 -16.00
C PRO A 567 38.52 -6.74 -15.47
N GLN A 568 39.15 -5.78 -14.78
CA GLN A 568 39.03 -4.31 -14.87
C GLN A 568 37.66 -3.61 -14.88
N SER A 569 37.51 -2.74 -13.87
CA SER A 569 36.55 -1.65 -13.71
C SER A 569 36.78 -0.47 -14.68
N PRO A 570 35.75 0.38 -14.86
CA PRO A 570 36.00 1.82 -14.81
C PRO A 570 34.97 2.64 -13.99
N ASP A 571 35.51 3.69 -13.37
CA ASP A 571 34.99 5.03 -13.09
C ASP A 571 33.75 5.24 -12.19
N ARG A 572 34.09 5.60 -10.94
CA ARG A 572 33.26 6.32 -9.97
C ARG A 572 33.05 7.77 -10.42
N VAL A 573 31.79 8.18 -10.56
CA VAL A 573 31.37 9.57 -10.48
C VAL A 573 31.14 9.90 -9.01
N GLU A 574 31.81 10.95 -8.52
CA GLU A 574 31.63 11.48 -7.18
C GLU A 574 30.26 12.18 -7.06
N THR A 575 29.42 11.70 -6.14
CA THR A 575 28.34 12.50 -5.55
C THR A 575 28.52 12.47 -4.04
N SER A 576 28.89 13.62 -3.50
CA SER A 576 28.90 13.92 -2.07
C SER A 576 27.46 14.07 -1.57
N ASP A 577 27.05 13.22 -0.63
CA ASP A 577 26.08 13.56 0.41
C ASP A 577 26.39 12.67 1.63
N ASP A 578 26.49 13.30 2.80
CA ASP A 578 26.91 12.72 4.07
C ASP A 578 25.90 11.70 4.61
N ASP A 579 26.19 10.41 4.44
CA ASP A 579 25.56 9.32 5.20
C ASP A 579 26.37 9.04 6.47
N ASP A 580 25.83 9.45 7.63
CA ASP A 580 26.33 9.08 8.95
C ASP A 580 26.12 7.57 9.20
N ILE A 581 27.03 6.74 8.68
CA ILE A 581 27.16 5.33 9.06
C ILE A 581 27.88 5.27 10.41
N ILE A 582 27.16 4.95 11.48
CA ILE A 582 27.73 4.81 12.83
C ILE A 582 28.11 3.35 13.06
N PHE A 583 29.41 3.07 13.19
CA PHE A 583 29.92 1.82 13.73
C PHE A 583 29.92 1.88 15.25
N LEU A 584 29.46 0.81 15.92
CA LEU A 584 29.57 0.65 17.37
C LEU A 584 31.04 0.40 17.74
N ASN A 585 31.63 1.28 18.56
CA ASN A 585 32.95 1.09 19.20
C ASN A 585 32.85 0.14 20.38
#